data_AF-A0A538SHA3-F1
#
_entry.id   AF-A0A538SHA3-F1
#
_cell.length_a   1.000
_cell.length_b   1.000
_cell.length_c   1.000
_cell.angle_alpha   90.00
_cell.angle_beta   90.00
_cell.angle_gamma   90.00
#
_symmetry.space_group_name_H-M   'P 1'
#
loop_
_entity.id
_entity.type
_entity.pdbx_description
1 polymer ?
#
loop_
_entity_poly.entity_id
_entity_poly.type
_entity_poly.pdbx_seq_one_letter_code
_entity_poly.pdbx_strand_id
1 'polypeptide(L)'
;MQIRFGVAVGDSRRREADLCLVAIEVGIGRELGADRVIVGRFYGMRTSTNTGNFTQPVYRKIEDKDEAGKTRERYVEGTIEVLTRDRELTVGFEYEIVDVQDGSVVLGNSGTLRAAAHAIFTSAPVDGDVDDYCLIPPDMQKADPKRAEHVASDWGDRCGDWKLSDLIKRSRSQRSRGYESRYQDDWSLRGNARAVYLGDVPSEGELVRLAYCQVWEPLTRTLQELDGSEPRTVSGQRP
;
A
#
# COMPACT_ATOMS: atom_id res chain seq x y z
N MET A 1 -17.41 -25.16 16.78
CA MET A 1 -17.48 -23.69 16.82
C MET A 1 -17.73 -23.19 15.42
N GLN A 2 -18.94 -22.72 15.14
CA GLN A 2 -19.32 -22.18 13.84
C GLN A 2 -19.29 -20.65 13.96
N ILE A 3 -18.19 -20.03 13.54
CA ILE A 3 -18.07 -18.57 13.50
C ILE A 3 -18.67 -18.11 12.17
N ARG A 4 -19.75 -17.33 12.22
CA ARG A 4 -20.32 -16.67 11.03
C ARG A 4 -20.11 -15.17 11.15
N PHE A 5 -19.51 -14.59 10.10
CA PHE A 5 -19.11 -13.19 10.06
C PHE A 5 -20.25 -12.32 9.53
N GLY A 6 -20.65 -11.31 10.31
CA GLY A 6 -21.40 -10.15 9.84
C GLY A 6 -20.60 -8.91 10.17
N VAL A 7 -20.38 -8.01 9.19
CA VAL A 7 -19.72 -6.71 9.42
C VAL A 7 -20.73 -5.64 9.05
N ALA A 8 -21.23 -4.91 10.04
CA ALA A 8 -22.01 -3.69 9.82
C ALA A 8 -21.06 -2.50 9.75
N VAL A 9 -21.13 -1.71 8.67
CA VAL A 9 -20.39 -0.44 8.55
C VAL A 9 -21.38 0.69 8.80
N GLY A 10 -21.36 1.26 10.01
CA GLY A 10 -22.25 2.35 10.43
C GLY A 10 -21.53 3.70 10.58
N ASP A 11 -22.14 4.76 10.05
CA ASP A 11 -21.68 6.14 10.24
C ASP A 11 -22.16 6.71 11.60
N SER A 12 -21.30 7.50 12.22
CA SER A 12 -21.35 7.85 13.65
C SER A 12 -22.46 8.83 13.99
N ARG A 13 -23.39 8.44 14.88
CA ARG A 13 -23.98 9.31 15.93
C ARG A 13 -24.95 8.54 16.86
N ARG A 14 -24.55 8.42 18.14
CA ARG A 14 -25.31 8.04 19.37
C ARG A 14 -25.12 6.60 19.89
N ARG A 15 -24.69 6.49 21.16
CA ARG A 15 -24.60 5.25 21.95
C ARG A 15 -25.92 4.45 22.06
N GLU A 16 -27.08 5.09 21.90
CA GLU A 16 -28.38 4.39 21.81
C GLU A 16 -28.54 3.60 20.51
N ALA A 17 -27.90 4.05 19.42
CA ALA A 17 -27.88 3.31 18.16
C ALA A 17 -27.00 2.06 18.27
N ASP A 18 -25.92 2.11 19.05
CA ASP A 18 -25.02 0.97 19.26
C ASP A 18 -25.73 -0.19 19.98
N LEU A 19 -26.56 0.10 20.99
CA LEU A 19 -27.37 -0.93 21.68
C LEU A 19 -28.42 -1.58 20.75
N CYS A 20 -29.02 -0.79 19.85
CA CYS A 20 -29.95 -1.32 18.86
C CYS A 20 -29.24 -2.18 17.81
N LEU A 21 -28.04 -1.78 17.40
CA LEU A 21 -27.22 -2.52 16.44
C LEU A 21 -26.81 -3.89 17.01
N VAL A 22 -26.29 -3.92 18.25
CA VAL A 22 -25.91 -5.15 18.94
C VAL A 22 -27.12 -6.08 19.09
N ALA A 23 -28.30 -5.55 19.43
CA ALA A 23 -29.51 -6.35 19.54
C ALA A 23 -29.94 -6.97 18.19
N ILE A 24 -29.80 -6.23 17.09
CA ILE A 24 -30.06 -6.73 15.73
C ILE A 24 -29.06 -7.83 15.37
N GLU A 25 -27.77 -7.62 15.64
CA GLU A 25 -26.71 -8.56 15.30
C GLU A 25 -26.77 -9.84 16.13
N VAL A 26 -27.11 -9.74 17.42
CA VAL A 26 -27.41 -10.90 18.27
C VAL A 26 -28.63 -11.65 17.74
N GLY A 27 -29.68 -10.93 17.29
CA GLY A 27 -30.84 -11.53 16.63
C GLY A 27 -30.46 -12.34 15.39
N ILE A 28 -29.66 -11.75 14.50
CA ILE A 28 -29.11 -12.42 13.31
C ILE A 28 -28.23 -13.62 13.72
N GLY A 29 -27.40 -13.47 14.76
CA GLY A 29 -26.59 -14.55 15.31
C GLY A 29 -27.42 -15.75 15.73
N ARG A 30 -28.54 -15.52 16.42
CA ARG A 30 -29.49 -16.58 16.82
C ARG A 30 -30.12 -17.27 15.62
N GLU A 31 -30.57 -16.50 14.63
CA GLU A 31 -31.13 -17.05 13.38
C GLU A 31 -30.13 -17.91 12.62
N LEU A 32 -28.85 -17.53 12.65
CA LEU A 32 -27.76 -18.23 11.97
C LEU A 32 -27.16 -19.38 12.80
N GLY A 33 -27.62 -19.59 14.04
CA GLY A 33 -27.09 -20.61 14.96
C GLY A 33 -25.65 -20.35 15.39
N ALA A 34 -25.23 -19.08 15.44
CA ALA A 34 -23.89 -18.69 15.86
C ALA A 34 -23.83 -18.56 17.39
N ASP A 35 -22.72 -19.00 17.98
CA ASP A 35 -22.46 -18.84 19.42
C ASP A 35 -22.04 -17.39 19.77
N ARG A 36 -21.39 -16.72 18.80
CA ARG A 36 -20.81 -15.39 18.96
C ARG A 36 -21.00 -14.58 17.68
N VAL A 37 -21.12 -13.27 17.83
CA VAL A 37 -21.10 -12.30 16.72
C VAL A 37 -20.00 -11.28 16.94
N ILE A 38 -19.44 -10.75 15.86
CA ILE A 38 -18.46 -9.66 15.91
C ILE A 38 -19.18 -8.41 15.45
N VAL A 39 -19.16 -7.39 16.29
CA VAL A 39 -19.76 -6.09 16.03
C VAL A 39 -18.66 -5.07 16.02
N GLY A 40 -18.64 -4.14 15.08
CA GLY A 40 -17.58 -3.15 15.05
C GLY A 40 -17.85 -2.00 14.11
N ARG A 41 -16.93 -1.05 14.12
CA ARG A 41 -16.99 0.11 13.23
C ARG A 41 -15.62 0.60 12.83
N PHE A 42 -15.60 1.30 11.71
CA PHE A 42 -14.46 2.09 11.26
C PHE A 42 -14.78 3.56 11.45
N TYR A 43 -13.79 4.34 11.90
CA TYR A 43 -13.98 5.75 12.21
C TYR A 43 -12.70 6.56 11.98
N GLY A 44 -12.81 7.89 12.03
CA GLY A 44 -11.65 8.78 12.09
C GLY A 44 -10.72 8.67 10.88
N MET A 45 -11.27 8.42 9.68
CA MET A 45 -10.50 8.35 8.45
C MET A 45 -9.76 9.68 8.20
N ARG A 46 -8.46 9.58 7.93
CA ARG A 46 -7.61 10.71 7.56
C ARG A 46 -6.76 10.32 6.38
N THR A 47 -6.73 11.18 5.38
CA THR A 47 -5.91 11.07 4.19
C THR A 47 -4.99 12.27 4.06
N SER A 48 -3.76 12.03 3.61
CA SER A 48 -2.82 13.07 3.21
C SER A 48 -2.25 12.70 1.84
N THR A 49 -2.04 13.69 0.98
CA THR A 49 -1.36 13.50 -0.30
C THR A 49 -0.25 14.53 -0.42
N ASN A 50 0.98 14.06 -0.52
CA ASN A 50 2.15 14.89 -0.74
C ASN A 50 2.62 14.70 -2.19
N THR A 51 2.96 15.80 -2.86
CA THR A 51 3.57 15.74 -4.19
C THR A 51 4.99 16.28 -4.08
N GLY A 52 5.94 15.52 -4.60
CA GLY A 52 7.35 15.90 -4.68
C GLY A 52 7.79 16.05 -6.13
N ASN A 53 8.86 16.82 -6.32
CA ASN A 53 9.64 16.81 -7.55
C ASN A 53 11.07 16.38 -7.22
N PHE A 54 11.58 15.41 -7.96
CA PHE A 54 12.92 14.87 -7.83
C PHE A 54 13.65 15.03 -9.17
N THR A 55 14.57 15.99 -9.21
CA THR A 55 15.43 16.23 -10.37
C THR A 55 16.74 15.49 -10.17
N GLN A 56 17.09 14.61 -11.10
CA GLN A 56 18.28 13.78 -11.03
C GLN A 56 19.11 13.94 -12.30
N PRO A 57 20.43 14.20 -12.20
CA PRO A 57 21.33 14.08 -13.33
C PRO A 57 21.32 12.66 -13.90
N VAL A 58 21.22 12.57 -15.23
CA VAL A 58 21.31 11.32 -16.00
C VAL A 58 22.32 11.50 -17.11
N TYR A 59 22.96 10.41 -17.50
CA TYR A 59 24.05 10.44 -18.45
C TYR A 59 23.71 9.58 -19.64
N ARG A 60 23.75 10.17 -20.84
CA ARG A 60 23.57 9.44 -22.09
C ARG A 60 24.93 9.10 -22.69
N LYS A 61 25.15 7.83 -22.97
CA LYS A 61 26.27 7.35 -23.78
C LYS A 61 26.13 7.88 -25.21
N ILE A 62 27.19 8.51 -25.70
CA ILE A 62 27.36 8.88 -27.10
C ILE A 62 28.68 8.32 -27.61
N GLU A 63 28.68 7.97 -28.89
CA GLU A 63 29.89 7.60 -29.60
C GLU A 63 30.33 8.78 -30.46
N ASP A 64 31.55 9.25 -30.23
CA ASP A 64 32.17 10.29 -31.04
C ASP A 64 33.47 9.76 -31.66
N LYS A 65 33.88 10.31 -32.80
CA LYS A 65 35.18 10.00 -33.39
C LYS A 65 36.18 11.04 -32.93
N ASP A 66 37.30 10.59 -32.38
CA ASP A 66 38.40 11.48 -32.05
C ASP A 66 39.07 12.07 -33.31
N GLU A 67 40.03 12.98 -33.12
CA GLU A 67 40.78 13.62 -34.21
C GLU A 67 41.56 12.60 -35.08
N ALA A 68 41.77 11.37 -34.58
CA ALA A 68 42.39 10.25 -35.30
C ALA A 68 41.37 9.31 -35.97
N GLY A 69 40.06 9.62 -35.89
CA GLY A 69 38.98 8.84 -36.48
C GLY A 69 38.56 7.60 -35.67
N LYS A 70 39.09 7.42 -34.45
CA LYS A 70 38.75 6.29 -33.56
C LYS A 70 37.51 6.60 -32.75
N THR A 71 36.59 5.64 -32.68
CA THR A 71 35.39 5.74 -31.84
C THR A 71 35.76 5.80 -30.37
N ARG A 72 35.27 6.82 -29.68
CA ARG A 72 35.37 7.00 -28.23
C ARG A 72 33.97 7.12 -27.65
N GLU A 73 33.74 6.39 -26.56
CA GLU A 73 32.55 6.54 -25.75
C GLU A 73 32.69 7.78 -24.85
N ARG A 74 31.66 8.62 -24.85
CA ARG A 74 31.55 9.77 -23.95
C ARG A 74 30.14 9.78 -23.36
N TYR A 75 30.04 10.25 -22.12
CA TYR A 75 28.75 10.46 -21.48
C TYR A 75 28.40 11.96 -21.49
N VAL A 76 27.20 12.29 -21.96
CA VAL A 76 26.65 13.64 -21.91
C VAL A 76 25.63 13.70 -20.79
N GLU A 77 25.82 14.65 -19.88
CA GLU A 77 24.90 14.90 -18.80
C GLU A 77 23.64 15.60 -19.29
N GLY A 78 22.49 15.11 -18.82
CA GLY A 78 21.19 15.76 -18.89
C GLY A 78 20.49 15.59 -17.54
N THR A 79 19.22 15.95 -17.48
CA THR A 79 18.40 15.78 -16.27
C THR A 79 17.15 15.00 -16.57
N ILE A 80 16.72 14.20 -15.60
CA ILE A 80 15.37 13.65 -15.56
C ILE A 80 14.63 14.29 -14.39
N GLU A 81 13.37 14.64 -14.63
CA GLU A 81 12.45 15.11 -13.60
C GLU A 81 11.46 13.99 -13.30
N VAL A 82 11.42 13.58 -12.05
CA VAL A 82 10.49 12.57 -11.53
C VAL A 82 9.55 13.26 -10.55
N LEU A 83 8.27 13.29 -10.89
CA LEU A 83 7.21 13.67 -9.97
C LEU A 83 6.85 12.48 -9.11
N THR A 84 6.87 12.66 -7.79
CA THR A 84 6.42 11.67 -6.82
C THR A 84 5.09 12.11 -6.23
N ARG A 85 4.19 11.15 -5.97
CA ARG A 85 2.97 11.38 -5.20
C ARG A 85 2.83 10.31 -4.14
N ASP A 86 2.83 10.75 -2.91
CA ASP A 86 2.70 9.92 -1.72
C ASP A 86 1.33 10.17 -1.12
N ARG A 87 0.49 9.14 -1.09
CA ARG A 87 -0.79 9.19 -0.39
C ARG A 87 -0.75 8.24 0.79
N GLU A 88 -1.04 8.77 1.97
CA GLU A 88 -1.22 7.97 3.18
C GLU A 88 -2.67 8.09 3.65
N LEU A 89 -3.19 6.96 4.13
CA LEU A 89 -4.50 6.84 4.74
C LEU A 89 -4.35 6.16 6.10
N THR A 90 -5.03 6.71 7.10
CA THR A 90 -5.22 6.09 8.40
C THR A 90 -6.70 5.99 8.69
N VAL A 91 -7.14 4.86 9.25
CA VAL A 91 -8.52 4.65 9.67
C VAL A 91 -8.55 3.93 11.00
N GLY A 92 -9.29 4.49 11.95
CA GLY A 92 -9.55 3.85 13.24
C GLY A 92 -10.51 2.68 13.06
N PHE A 93 -10.31 1.64 13.86
CA PHE A 93 -11.28 0.55 13.98
C PHE A 93 -11.50 0.24 15.46
N GLU A 94 -12.70 -0.23 15.76
CA GLU A 94 -12.98 -0.93 17.01
C GLU A 94 -14.00 -2.03 16.73
N TYR A 95 -13.86 -3.15 17.43
CA TYR A 95 -14.83 -4.22 17.39
C TYR A 95 -14.91 -4.92 18.75
N GLU A 96 -16.05 -5.57 18.96
CA GLU A 96 -16.41 -6.37 20.12
C GLU A 96 -16.92 -7.73 19.64
N ILE A 97 -16.55 -8.78 20.37
CA ILE A 97 -17.08 -10.13 20.23
C ILE A 97 -18.17 -10.25 21.29
N VAL A 98 -19.40 -10.50 20.85
CA VAL A 98 -20.58 -10.56 21.70
C VAL A 98 -21.09 -11.99 21.75
N ASP A 99 -21.36 -12.48 22.96
CA ASP A 99 -22.04 -13.75 23.19
C ASP A 99 -23.52 -13.63 22.79
N VAL A 100 -23.99 -14.54 21.93
CA VAL A 100 -25.34 -14.47 21.37
C VAL A 100 -26.41 -14.90 22.38
N GLN A 101 -26.04 -15.65 23.42
CA GLN A 101 -26.97 -16.13 24.44
C GLN A 101 -27.46 -14.98 25.31
N ASP A 102 -26.55 -14.18 25.86
CA ASP A 102 -26.86 -13.13 26.82
C ASP A 102 -26.57 -11.70 26.34
N GLY A 103 -25.94 -11.54 25.16
CA GLY A 103 -25.57 -10.25 24.59
C GLY A 103 -24.37 -9.60 25.29
N SER A 104 -23.63 -10.33 26.12
CA SER A 104 -22.46 -9.81 26.81
C SER A 104 -21.26 -9.68 25.87
N VAL A 105 -20.46 -8.63 26.06
CA VAL A 105 -19.17 -8.47 25.38
C VAL A 105 -18.16 -9.41 26.02
N VAL A 106 -17.64 -10.34 25.23
CA VAL A 106 -16.63 -11.31 25.64
C VAL A 106 -15.23 -10.71 25.56
N LEU A 107 -14.95 -10.01 24.46
CA LEU A 107 -13.65 -9.41 24.18
C LEU A 107 -13.82 -8.29 23.16
N GLY A 108 -12.91 -7.32 23.16
CA GLY A 108 -12.91 -6.25 22.18
C GLY A 108 -11.50 -5.81 21.85
N ASN A 109 -11.35 -5.17 20.71
CA ASN A 109 -10.08 -4.62 20.26
C ASN A 109 -10.32 -3.34 19.48
N SER A 110 -9.36 -2.42 19.55
CA SER A 110 -9.38 -1.19 18.78
C SER A 110 -7.98 -0.82 18.33
N GLY A 111 -7.91 -0.01 17.28
CA GLY A 111 -6.62 0.37 16.72
C GLY A 111 -6.75 1.27 15.52
N THR A 112 -5.66 1.34 14.76
CA THR A 112 -5.60 2.12 13.53
C THR A 112 -4.99 1.27 12.43
N LEU A 113 -5.67 1.19 11.30
CA LEU A 113 -5.17 0.59 10.07
C LEU A 113 -4.55 1.69 9.22
N ARG A 114 -3.54 1.31 8.44
CA ARG A 114 -2.83 2.21 7.54
C ARG A 114 -2.79 1.63 6.14
N ALA A 115 -2.97 2.48 5.15
CA ALA A 115 -2.72 2.17 3.74
C ALA A 115 -1.95 3.33 3.14
N ALA A 116 -0.96 3.05 2.31
CA ALA A 116 -0.23 4.07 1.60
C ALA A 116 -0.01 3.67 0.15
N ALA A 117 0.18 4.66 -0.70
CA ALA A 117 0.57 4.48 -2.09
C ALA A 117 1.62 5.51 -2.44
N HIS A 118 2.70 5.04 -3.07
CA HIS A 118 3.76 5.86 -3.63
C HIS A 118 3.72 5.71 -5.15
N ALA A 119 3.40 6.80 -5.85
CA ALA A 119 3.34 6.86 -7.30
C ALA A 119 4.46 7.73 -7.86
N ILE A 120 5.02 7.31 -9.00
CA ILE A 120 6.04 8.07 -9.72
C ILE A 120 5.65 8.30 -11.17
N PHE A 121 6.06 9.44 -11.71
CA PHE A 121 5.84 9.82 -13.10
C PHE A 121 6.99 10.70 -13.60
N THR A 122 7.39 10.57 -14.87
CA THR A 122 8.31 11.53 -15.50
C THR A 122 7.66 12.21 -16.71
N SER A 123 7.88 13.52 -16.82
CA SER A 123 7.36 14.38 -17.89
C SER A 123 8.29 14.47 -19.10
N ALA A 124 9.57 14.13 -18.94
CA ALA A 124 10.59 14.36 -19.94
C ALA A 124 10.80 13.10 -20.80
N PRO A 125 10.39 13.08 -22.08
CA PRO A 125 10.87 12.07 -23.00
C PRO A 125 12.38 12.30 -23.18
N VAL A 126 13.18 11.39 -22.65
CA VAL A 126 14.62 11.36 -22.92
C VAL A 126 14.80 10.71 -24.29
N ASP A 127 15.63 11.27 -25.17
CA ASP A 127 15.78 10.87 -26.59
C ASP A 127 16.91 9.86 -26.84
N GLY A 128 16.67 8.86 -27.70
CA GLY A 128 17.69 7.89 -28.14
C GLY A 128 17.43 6.46 -27.63
N ASP A 129 18.45 5.60 -27.59
CA ASP A 129 18.30 4.30 -26.96
C ASP A 129 18.17 4.48 -25.44
N VAL A 130 17.26 3.73 -24.82
CA VAL A 130 17.04 3.70 -23.38
C VAL A 130 18.18 3.02 -22.64
N ASP A 131 18.88 2.10 -23.30
CA ASP A 131 20.00 1.38 -22.72
C ASP A 131 21.30 2.22 -22.75
N ASP A 132 21.31 3.37 -23.44
CA ASP A 132 22.40 4.36 -23.41
C ASP A 132 22.37 5.24 -22.15
N TYR A 133 21.31 5.17 -21.34
CA TYR A 133 21.14 6.02 -20.17
C TYR A 133 21.59 5.33 -18.88
N CYS A 134 22.35 6.05 -18.07
CA CYS A 134 22.72 5.64 -16.71
C CYS A 134 22.61 6.78 -15.69
N LEU A 135 22.45 6.42 -14.42
CA LEU A 135 22.45 7.40 -13.31
C LEU A 135 23.85 7.94 -13.04
N ILE A 136 24.87 7.08 -13.10
CA ILE A 136 26.28 7.45 -12.99
C ILE A 136 27.10 6.68 -14.05
N PRO A 137 27.97 7.35 -14.81
CA PRO A 137 28.91 6.73 -15.76
C PRO A 137 29.94 5.80 -15.07
N PRO A 138 30.43 4.74 -15.75
CA PRO A 138 31.38 3.80 -15.17
C PRO A 138 32.71 4.41 -14.69
N ASP A 139 33.19 5.46 -15.36
CA ASP A 139 34.39 6.22 -14.98
C ASP A 139 34.15 7.05 -13.72
N MET A 140 33.00 7.72 -13.60
CA MET A 140 32.62 8.43 -12.38
C MET A 140 32.40 7.48 -11.20
N GLN A 141 31.81 6.30 -11.42
CA GLN A 141 31.63 5.30 -10.38
C GLN A 141 32.96 4.77 -9.84
N LYS A 142 33.97 4.61 -10.70
CA LYS A 142 35.32 4.23 -10.28
C LYS A 142 36.05 5.34 -9.53
N ALA A 143 35.85 6.59 -9.95
CA ALA A 143 36.50 7.75 -9.33
C ALA A 143 35.90 8.08 -7.96
N ASP A 144 34.59 7.96 -7.79
CA ASP A 144 33.88 8.23 -6.54
C ASP A 144 32.75 7.20 -6.28
N PRO A 145 33.10 6.05 -5.66
CA PRO A 145 32.12 5.01 -5.33
C PRO A 145 31.06 5.47 -4.32
N LYS A 146 31.42 6.35 -3.37
CA LYS A 146 30.49 6.82 -2.33
C LYS A 146 29.38 7.66 -2.93
N ARG A 147 29.72 8.53 -3.89
CA ARG A 147 28.71 9.29 -4.65
C ARG A 147 27.77 8.35 -5.42
N ALA A 148 28.30 7.28 -6.00
CA ALA A 148 27.47 6.30 -6.71
C ALA A 148 26.50 5.54 -5.79
N GLU A 149 26.96 5.15 -4.59
CA GLU A 149 26.10 4.58 -3.57
C GLU A 149 25.01 5.56 -3.14
N HIS A 150 25.36 6.84 -2.93
CA HIS A 150 24.39 7.86 -2.55
C HIS A 150 23.33 8.09 -3.62
N VAL A 151 23.73 8.22 -4.90
CA VAL A 151 22.76 8.37 -6.01
C VAL A 151 21.88 7.13 -6.15
N ALA A 152 22.42 5.92 -5.96
CA ALA A 152 21.62 4.70 -5.98
C ALA A 152 20.62 4.63 -4.81
N SER A 153 21.03 5.06 -3.62
CA SER A 153 20.17 5.14 -2.44
C SER A 153 19.04 6.15 -2.66
N ASP A 154 19.38 7.39 -3.06
CA ASP A 154 18.40 8.45 -3.31
C ASP A 154 17.41 8.03 -4.40
N TRP A 155 17.90 7.35 -5.45
CA TRP A 155 17.03 6.80 -6.48
C TRP A 155 16.11 5.71 -5.93
N GLY A 156 16.62 4.78 -5.12
CA GLY A 156 15.82 3.73 -4.47
C GLY A 156 14.75 4.30 -3.55
N ASP A 157 15.09 5.33 -2.77
CA ASP A 157 14.15 5.99 -1.85
C ASP A 157 13.01 6.70 -2.60
N ARG A 158 13.27 7.24 -3.79
CA ARG A 158 12.31 8.04 -4.58
C ARG A 158 11.59 7.30 -5.68
N CYS A 159 12.21 6.27 -6.23
CA CYS A 159 11.73 5.52 -7.39
C CYS A 159 11.56 4.02 -7.08
N GLY A 160 11.85 3.57 -5.85
CA GLY A 160 11.75 2.16 -5.46
C GLY A 160 12.62 1.27 -6.35
N ASP A 161 12.03 0.15 -6.79
CA ASP A 161 12.70 -0.85 -7.63
C ASP A 161 12.83 -0.43 -9.11
N TRP A 162 12.33 0.74 -9.51
CA TRP A 162 12.36 1.14 -10.92
C TRP A 162 13.79 1.38 -11.39
N LYS A 163 14.19 0.75 -12.48
CA LYS A 163 15.42 1.11 -13.19
C LYS A 163 15.17 2.36 -14.03
N LEU A 164 16.20 3.18 -14.22
CA LEU A 164 16.13 4.35 -15.11
C LEU A 164 15.62 3.98 -16.51
N SER A 165 16.15 2.91 -17.10
CA SER A 165 15.75 2.46 -18.44
C SER A 165 14.28 2.01 -18.49
N ASP A 166 13.78 1.33 -17.46
CA ASP A 166 12.38 0.93 -17.37
C ASP A 166 11.46 2.14 -17.24
N LEU A 167 11.88 3.15 -16.48
CA LEU A 167 11.14 4.40 -16.29
C LEU A 167 11.06 5.21 -17.59
N ILE A 168 12.16 5.28 -18.36
CA ILE A 168 12.18 5.93 -19.69
C ILE A 168 11.34 5.13 -20.71
N LYS A 169 11.47 3.80 -20.74
CA LYS A 169 10.64 2.93 -21.60
C LYS A 169 9.16 3.17 -21.31
N ARG A 170 8.80 3.21 -20.02
CA ARG A 170 7.42 3.41 -19.59
C ARG A 170 6.90 4.80 -19.96
N SER A 171 7.68 5.85 -19.73
CA SER A 171 7.28 7.23 -20.05
C SER A 171 6.99 7.43 -21.54
N ARG A 172 7.78 6.81 -22.43
CA ARG A 172 7.54 6.82 -23.88
C ARG A 172 6.27 6.07 -24.29
N SER A 173 5.96 4.97 -23.60
CA SER A 173 4.81 4.10 -23.94
C SER A 173 3.47 4.67 -23.49
N GLN A 174 3.46 5.57 -22.50
CA GLN A 174 2.25 5.95 -21.79
C GLN A 174 1.66 7.25 -22.36
N ARG A 175 0.58 7.13 -23.14
CA ARG A 175 -0.17 8.27 -23.71
C ARG A 175 -1.12 8.96 -22.72
N SER A 176 -1.48 8.28 -21.63
CA SER A 176 -2.48 8.72 -20.64
C SER A 176 -1.82 9.05 -19.30
N ARG A 177 -2.14 10.25 -18.77
CA ARG A 177 -1.66 10.75 -17.47
C ARG A 177 -2.56 10.35 -16.28
N GLY A 178 -3.60 9.55 -16.50
CA GLY A 178 -4.56 9.16 -15.45
C GLY A 178 -4.18 7.88 -14.72
N TYR A 179 -4.69 7.71 -13.49
CA TYR A 179 -4.72 6.42 -12.80
C TYR A 179 -5.59 5.43 -13.58
N GLU A 180 -5.11 4.20 -13.78
CA GLU A 180 -5.87 3.12 -14.39
C GLU A 180 -6.28 2.10 -13.32
N SER A 181 -7.58 1.92 -13.10
CA SER A 181 -8.17 1.03 -12.09
C SER A 181 -7.74 -0.45 -12.18
N ARG A 182 -7.12 -0.89 -13.29
CA ARG A 182 -6.63 -2.27 -13.47
C ARG A 182 -5.55 -2.72 -12.48
N TYR A 183 -4.99 -1.80 -11.69
CA TYR A 183 -4.04 -2.10 -10.62
C TYR A 183 -4.71 -2.44 -9.27
N GLN A 184 -6.05 -2.57 -9.23
CA GLN A 184 -6.80 -2.98 -8.04
C GLN A 184 -6.43 -4.37 -7.50
N ASP A 185 -6.01 -5.28 -8.38
CA ASP A 185 -5.59 -6.64 -8.01
C ASP A 185 -4.08 -6.75 -7.77
N ASP A 186 -3.33 -5.67 -8.01
CA ASP A 186 -1.88 -5.68 -7.83
C ASP A 186 -1.56 -5.56 -6.34
N TRP A 187 -1.32 -6.72 -5.73
CA TRP A 187 -0.96 -6.92 -4.33
C TRP A 187 0.21 -6.04 -3.84
N SER A 188 0.92 -5.39 -4.77
CA SER A 188 2.00 -4.43 -4.57
C SER A 188 1.61 -3.18 -3.76
N LEU A 189 0.33 -2.80 -3.68
CA LEU A 189 -0.13 -1.64 -2.90
C LEU A 189 -0.23 -1.89 -1.39
N ARG A 190 -0.03 -3.13 -0.92
CA ARG A 190 -0.07 -3.46 0.53
C ARG A 190 1.24 -3.17 1.26
N GLY A 191 2.34 -2.98 0.53
CA GLY A 191 3.63 -2.61 1.09
C GLY A 191 3.93 -1.15 0.81
N ASN A 192 4.21 -0.36 1.86
CA ASN A 192 4.68 1.03 1.76
C ASN A 192 5.96 1.22 0.91
N ALA A 193 6.55 0.14 0.38
CA ALA A 193 7.92 0.13 -0.14
C ALA A 193 8.01 0.11 -1.68
N ARG A 194 6.92 -0.01 -2.43
CA ARG A 194 6.99 -0.08 -3.89
C ARG A 194 6.40 1.13 -4.58
N ALA A 195 7.28 1.90 -5.23
CA ALA A 195 6.90 2.91 -6.20
C ALA A 195 6.15 2.28 -7.37
N VAL A 196 4.94 2.74 -7.63
CA VAL A 196 4.16 2.31 -8.80
C VAL A 196 4.20 3.44 -9.84
N TYR A 197 4.56 3.11 -11.08
CA TYR A 197 4.49 4.08 -12.17
C TYR A 197 3.03 4.29 -12.56
N LEU A 198 2.40 5.28 -11.94
CA LEU A 198 1.03 5.69 -12.18
C LEU A 198 1.04 7.20 -12.38
N GLY A 199 0.32 7.69 -13.39
CA GLY A 199 0.15 9.13 -13.57
C GLY A 199 -0.56 9.80 -12.38
N ASP A 200 -1.20 9.00 -11.51
CA ASP A 200 -1.78 9.45 -10.25
C ASP A 200 -1.87 8.32 -9.19
N VAL A 201 -2.07 8.68 -7.92
CA VAL A 201 -2.25 7.73 -6.80
C VAL A 201 -3.68 7.14 -6.78
N PRO A 202 -3.88 5.93 -6.20
CA PRO A 202 -5.22 5.38 -5.98
C PRO A 202 -6.14 6.34 -5.24
N SER A 203 -7.44 6.27 -5.52
CA SER A 203 -8.44 7.09 -4.83
C SER A 203 -8.52 6.79 -3.33
N GLU A 204 -9.07 7.73 -2.55
CA GLU A 204 -9.28 7.50 -1.11
C GLU A 204 -10.11 6.24 -0.86
N GLY A 205 -11.19 6.03 -1.63
CA GLY A 205 -12.04 4.84 -1.51
C GLY A 205 -11.31 3.52 -1.77
N GLU A 206 -10.34 3.50 -2.69
CA GLU A 206 -9.51 2.32 -2.94
C GLU A 206 -8.54 2.05 -1.78
N LEU A 207 -7.92 3.09 -1.22
CA LEU A 207 -7.08 2.96 -0.02
C LEU A 207 -7.88 2.52 1.21
N VAL A 208 -9.13 2.99 1.35
CA VAL A 208 -10.04 2.54 2.41
C VAL A 208 -10.31 1.05 2.28
N ARG A 209 -10.64 0.58 1.07
CA ARG A 209 -10.88 -0.84 0.81
C ARG A 209 -9.64 -1.68 1.15
N LEU A 210 -8.44 -1.20 0.80
CA LEU A 210 -7.19 -1.86 1.15
C LEU A 210 -6.97 -1.90 2.67
N ALA A 211 -7.24 -0.80 3.38
CA ALA A 211 -7.13 -0.74 4.83
C ALA A 211 -8.13 -1.71 5.50
N TYR A 212 -9.39 -1.74 5.06
CA TYR A 212 -10.40 -2.66 5.60
C TYR A 212 -10.02 -4.13 5.42
N CYS A 213 -9.40 -4.47 4.28
CA CYS A 213 -8.86 -5.80 4.02
C CYS A 213 -7.69 -6.20 4.95
N GLN A 214 -7.24 -5.36 5.88
CA GLN A 214 -6.22 -5.69 6.90
C GLN A 214 -6.82 -6.01 8.27
N VAL A 215 -8.10 -5.68 8.52
CA VAL A 215 -8.73 -5.86 9.86
C VAL A 215 -8.79 -7.32 10.31
N TRP A 216 -8.72 -8.27 9.36
CA TRP A 216 -8.71 -9.69 9.67
C TRP A 216 -7.49 -10.11 10.49
N GLU A 217 -6.35 -9.41 10.39
CA GLU A 217 -5.13 -9.74 11.14
C GLU A 217 -5.28 -9.54 12.65
N PRO A 218 -5.66 -8.34 13.15
CA PRO A 218 -5.93 -8.17 14.57
C PRO A 218 -7.12 -9.02 15.03
N LEU A 219 -8.15 -9.18 14.19
CA LEU A 219 -9.30 -10.03 14.52
C LEU A 219 -8.91 -11.50 14.72
N THR A 220 -8.06 -12.05 13.84
CA THR A 220 -7.57 -13.43 13.95
C THR A 220 -6.78 -13.62 15.24
N ARG A 221 -5.95 -12.65 15.63
CA ARG A 221 -5.22 -12.68 16.90
C ARG A 221 -6.17 -12.70 18.10
N THR A 222 -7.17 -11.82 18.10
CA THR A 222 -8.18 -11.77 19.17
C THR A 222 -9.02 -13.06 19.25
N LEU A 223 -9.34 -13.69 18.11
CA LEU A 223 -10.00 -15.00 18.11
C LEU A 223 -9.09 -16.12 18.65
N GLN A 224 -7.80 -16.11 18.32
CA GLN A 224 -6.84 -17.08 18.86
C GLN A 224 -6.65 -16.94 20.38
N GLU A 225 -6.65 -15.71 20.90
CA GLU A 225 -6.62 -15.43 22.34
C GLU A 225 -7.85 -15.99 23.03
N LEU A 226 -9.02 -15.84 22.39
CA LEU A 226 -10.27 -16.37 22.90
C LEU A 226 -10.26 -17.91 22.94
N ASP A 227 -9.86 -18.56 21.85
CA ASP A 227 -9.73 -20.02 21.77
C ASP A 227 -8.72 -20.59 22.78
N GLY A 228 -7.66 -19.84 23.08
CA GLY A 228 -6.66 -20.21 24.09
C GLY A 228 -7.12 -20.01 25.53
N SER A 229 -8.11 -19.15 25.75
CA SER A 229 -8.64 -18.80 27.08
C SER A 229 -9.85 -19.63 27.49
N GLU A 230 -10.53 -20.28 26.55
CA GLU A 230 -11.60 -21.21 26.85
C GLU A 230 -11.03 -22.54 27.41
N PRO A 231 -11.47 -23.02 28.59
CA PRO A 231 -11.17 -24.38 28.98
C PRO A 231 -11.78 -25.31 27.93
N ARG A 232 -10.99 -26.23 27.37
CA ARG A 232 -11.48 -27.32 26.53
C ARG A 232 -12.37 -28.24 27.37
N THR A 233 -13.61 -27.86 27.63
CA THR A 233 -14.66 -28.77 28.02
C THR A 233 -15.04 -29.55 26.76
N VAL A 234 -14.28 -30.62 26.51
CA VAL A 234 -14.79 -31.77 25.78
C VAL A 234 -15.92 -32.31 26.65
N SER A 235 -17.13 -31.79 26.46
CA SER A 235 -18.33 -32.38 27.02
C SER A 235 -18.42 -33.79 26.46
N GLY A 236 -18.13 -34.74 27.35
CA GLY A 236 -18.10 -36.15 27.05
C GLY A 236 -19.38 -36.57 26.33
N GLN A 237 -19.18 -37.43 25.32
CA GLN A 237 -20.21 -38.32 24.83
C GLN A 237 -21.02 -38.85 26.02
N ARG A 238 -22.33 -38.72 25.93
CA ARG A 238 -23.26 -39.55 26.69
C ARG A 238 -24.19 -40.26 25.70
N PRO A 239 -24.66 -41.45 26.11
CA PRO A 239 -24.69 -42.69 25.32
C PRO A 239 -25.80 -42.76 24.27
#